data_AF-A0A7K4ZRC0-F1
#
_entry.id   AF-A0A7K4ZRC0-F1
#
_cell.length_a   1.000
_cell.length_b   1.000
_cell.length_c   1.000
_cell.angle_alpha   90.00
_cell.angle_beta   90.00
_cell.angle_gamma   90.00
#
_symmetry.space_group_name_H-M   'P 1'
#
loop_
_entity.id
_entity.type
_entity.pdbx_description
1 polymer ?
#
loop_
_entity_poly.entity_id
_entity_poly.type
_entity_poly.pdbx_seq_one_letter_code
_entity_poly.pdbx_strand_id
1 'polypeptide(L)'
;VFQPRPGDHEKYGGDPEQPHKIHVVTRIKSVIGRPYWEKKIIRDLGLVKAHQPRLHKNIPSVNSRLKVIKHLIRIQPLKLPYGLPTEEEMSETFLTSKGELVIKRRLQPVEQKEIKP
;
A
#
# COMPACT_ATOMS: atom_id res chain seq x y z
N VAL A 1 -7.91 19.62 5.61
CA VAL A 1 -6.64 18.97 5.19
C VAL A 1 -6.87 17.71 4.34
N PHE A 2 -7.77 16.79 4.70
CA PHE A 2 -8.00 15.53 3.92
C PHE A 2 -9.13 15.63 2.88
N GLN A 3 -9.21 16.76 2.18
CA GLN A 3 -10.13 16.93 1.05
C GLN A 3 -9.26 17.09 -0.20
N PRO A 4 -9.23 16.11 -1.11
CA PRO A 4 -8.42 16.20 -2.31
C PRO A 4 -8.98 17.31 -3.22
N ARG A 5 -8.08 18.01 -3.91
CA ARG A 5 -8.45 18.97 -4.95
C ARG A 5 -8.49 18.26 -6.31
N PRO A 6 -9.22 18.78 -7.31
CA PRO A 6 -9.27 18.18 -8.65
C PRO A 6 -7.87 17.88 -9.24
N GLY A 7 -6.92 18.81 -9.15
CA GLY A 7 -5.55 18.59 -9.64
C GLY A 7 -4.73 17.53 -8.87
N ASP A 8 -5.13 17.15 -7.65
CA ASP A 8 -4.47 16.06 -6.93
C ASP A 8 -4.81 14.70 -7.58
N HIS A 9 -6.01 14.56 -8.14
CA HIS A 9 -6.44 13.33 -8.81
C HIS A 9 -5.62 13.08 -10.08
N GLU A 10 -5.38 14.12 -10.88
CA GLU A 10 -4.53 14.05 -12.08
C GLU A 10 -3.08 13.70 -11.72
N LYS A 11 -2.55 14.30 -10.65
CA LYS A 11 -1.16 14.09 -10.22
C LYS A 11 -0.89 12.68 -9.68
N TYR A 12 -1.82 12.14 -8.89
CA TYR A 12 -1.63 10.88 -8.18
C TYR A 12 -2.36 9.69 -8.84
N GLY A 13 -3.18 9.94 -9.87
CA GLY A 13 -3.89 8.91 -10.62
C GLY A 13 -4.97 8.20 -9.80
N GLY A 14 -5.65 8.92 -8.91
CA GLY A 14 -6.71 8.39 -8.06
C GLY A 14 -8.08 8.84 -8.52
N ASP A 15 -9.03 7.91 -8.63
CA ASP A 15 -10.42 8.19 -9.01
C ASP A 15 -11.29 8.41 -7.75
N PRO A 16 -11.96 9.58 -7.61
CA PRO A 16 -12.88 9.82 -6.49
C PRO A 16 -14.15 8.96 -6.53
N GLU A 17 -14.61 8.55 -7.71
CA GLU A 17 -15.82 7.72 -7.86
C GLU A 17 -15.55 6.26 -7.46
N GLN A 18 -14.33 5.79 -7.71
CA GLN A 18 -13.88 4.44 -7.38
C GLN A 18 -12.71 4.45 -6.39
N PRO A 19 -12.98 4.73 -5.09
CA PRO A 19 -11.93 4.70 -4.09
C PRO A 19 -11.40 3.28 -3.87
N HIS A 20 -10.10 3.17 -3.63
CA HIS A 20 -9.48 1.88 -3.36
C HIS A 20 -9.92 1.33 -1.99
N LYS A 21 -10.10 0.01 -1.92
CA LYS A 21 -10.66 -0.67 -0.74
C LYS A 21 -9.62 -0.96 0.34
N ILE A 22 -8.35 -1.17 -0.04
CA ILE A 22 -7.29 -1.64 0.86
C ILE A 22 -6.05 -0.76 0.73
N HIS A 23 -5.53 -0.34 1.88
CA HIS A 23 -4.24 0.35 1.99
C HIS A 23 -3.11 -0.67 2.18
N VAL A 24 -2.02 -0.46 1.45
CA VAL A 24 -0.70 -1.02 1.75
C VAL A 24 0.04 -0.02 2.63
N VAL A 25 0.19 -0.34 3.90
CA VAL A 25 0.85 0.51 4.89
C VAL A 25 2.22 -0.04 5.22
N THR A 26 3.24 0.80 5.09
CA THR A 26 4.64 0.44 5.41
C THR A 26 5.22 1.46 6.37
N ARG A 27 5.81 1.02 7.48
CA ARG A 27 6.55 1.95 8.37
C ARG A 27 7.91 2.29 7.76
N ILE A 28 8.16 3.59 7.58
CA ILE A 28 9.41 4.11 7.00
C ILE A 28 10.27 4.91 7.99
N LYS A 29 9.71 5.40 9.10
CA LYS A 29 10.47 6.09 10.15
C LYS A 29 10.48 5.32 11.46
N SER A 30 11.49 5.60 12.29
CA SER A 30 11.65 5.01 13.61
C SER A 30 10.60 5.53 14.60
N VAL A 31 10.26 4.67 15.57
CA VAL A 31 9.34 4.95 16.69
C VAL A 31 10.07 5.41 17.96
N ILE A 32 11.41 5.41 17.93
CA ILE A 32 12.25 5.89 19.03
C ILE A 32 12.01 7.39 19.22
N GLY A 33 11.90 7.83 20.47
CA GLY A 33 11.58 9.23 20.81
C GLY A 33 10.14 9.67 20.50
N ARG A 34 9.26 8.76 20.05
CA ARG A 34 7.85 9.09 19.80
C ARG A 34 6.98 8.94 21.05
N PRO A 35 5.87 9.70 21.14
CA PRO A 35 4.91 9.55 22.22
C PRO A 35 4.35 8.13 22.36
N TYR A 36 3.94 7.76 23.57
CA TYR A 36 3.51 6.40 23.87
C TYR A 36 2.26 5.99 23.07
N TRP A 37 1.35 6.93 22.76
CA TRP A 37 0.14 6.65 21.98
C TRP A 37 0.46 6.30 20.52
N GLU A 38 1.44 6.94 19.90
CA GLU A 38 1.90 6.58 18.54
C GLU A 38 2.48 5.16 18.53
N LYS A 39 3.30 4.83 19.53
CA LYS A 39 3.86 3.48 19.72
C LYS A 39 2.78 2.43 19.92
N LYS A 40 1.69 2.77 20.61
CA LYS A 40 0.52 1.88 20.79
C LYS A 40 -0.16 1.63 19.44
N ILE A 41 -0.49 2.68 18.68
CA ILE A 41 -1.13 2.56 17.37
C ILE A 41 -0.29 1.72 16.41
N ILE A 42 1.03 1.88 16.40
CA ILE A 42 1.94 1.09 15.55
C ILE A 42 1.90 -0.40 15.90
N ARG A 43 1.83 -0.74 17.18
CA ARG A 43 1.67 -2.12 17.64
C ARG A 43 0.30 -2.68 17.24
N ASP A 44 -0.77 -1.92 17.49
CA ASP A 44 -2.14 -2.31 17.16
C ASP A 44 -2.34 -2.53 15.64
N LEU A 45 -1.63 -1.77 14.80
CA LEU A 45 -1.65 -1.91 13.33
C LEU A 45 -0.63 -2.94 12.80
N GLY A 46 0.13 -3.61 13.67
CA GLY A 46 1.10 -4.65 13.26
C GLY A 46 2.33 -4.12 12.50
N LEU A 47 2.68 -2.84 12.67
CA LEU A 47 3.78 -2.14 11.99
C LEU A 47 5.08 -2.12 12.82
N VAL A 48 5.31 -3.19 13.59
CA VAL A 48 6.44 -3.29 14.53
C VAL A 48 7.79 -3.40 13.81
N LYS A 49 7.85 -4.11 12.68
CA LYS A 49 9.03 -4.18 11.81
C LYS A 49 8.97 -3.07 10.76
N ALA A 50 10.08 -2.35 10.58
CA ALA A 50 10.20 -1.33 9.53
C ALA A 50 10.27 -2.00 8.16
N HIS A 51 9.88 -1.27 7.11
CA HIS A 51 9.95 -1.70 5.71
C HIS A 51 9.18 -3.00 5.39
N GLN A 52 8.33 -3.46 6.31
CA GLN A 52 7.44 -4.59 6.07
C GLN A 52 6.02 -4.08 5.77
N PRO A 53 5.48 -4.35 4.56
CA PRO A 53 4.14 -3.91 4.21
C PRO A 53 3.08 -4.70 4.98
N ARG A 54 1.98 -4.01 5.33
CA ARG A 54 0.78 -4.56 5.96
C ARG A 54 -0.46 -4.06 5.24
N LEU A 55 -1.44 -4.94 5.07
CA LEU A 55 -2.72 -4.60 4.44
C LEU A 55 -3.73 -4.16 5.49
N HIS A 56 -4.39 -3.04 5.24
CA HIS A 56 -5.41 -2.49 6.14
C HIS A 56 -6.62 -2.00 5.35
N LYS A 57 -7.83 -2.19 5.89
CA LYS A 57 -9.08 -1.75 5.24
C LYS A 57 -9.13 -0.22 5.18
N ASN A 58 -9.58 0.33 4.05
CA ASN A 58 -9.85 1.76 3.91
C ASN A 58 -11.20 2.12 4.55
N ILE A 59 -11.26 2.10 5.88
CA ILE A 59 -12.47 2.44 6.65
C ILE A 59 -12.17 3.60 7.62
N PRO A 60 -13.19 4.39 8.05
CA PRO A 60 -12.98 5.57 8.89
C PRO A 60 -12.22 5.28 10.19
N SER A 61 -12.51 4.17 10.87
CA SER A 61 -11.86 3.79 12.12
C SER A 61 -10.35 3.56 11.96
N VAL A 62 -9.94 2.89 10.88
CA VAL A 62 -8.53 2.67 10.54
C VAL A 62 -7.89 3.98 10.08
N ASN A 63 -8.55 4.74 9.22
CA ASN A 63 -8.06 6.01 8.69
C ASN A 63 -7.77 7.03 9.80
N SER A 64 -8.62 7.10 10.84
CA SER A 64 -8.37 7.97 11.99
C SER A 64 -7.08 7.62 12.72
N ARG A 65 -6.76 6.33 12.88
CA ARG A 65 -5.48 5.88 13.46
C ARG A 65 -4.29 6.18 12.56
N LEU A 66 -4.43 5.94 11.25
CA LEU A 66 -3.39 6.25 10.26
C LEU A 66 -3.07 7.74 10.20
N LYS A 67 -4.08 8.61 10.37
CA LYS A 67 -3.89 10.07 10.41
C LYS A 67 -2.96 10.52 11.53
N VAL A 68 -3.03 9.89 12.70
CA VAL A 68 -2.16 10.21 13.85
C VAL A 68 -0.70 9.90 13.55
N ILE A 69 -0.42 8.77 12.89
CA ILE A 69 0.95 8.31 12.62
C ILE A 69 1.43 8.58 11.17
N LYS A 70 0.72 9.44 10.42
CA LYS A 70 0.96 9.67 8.98
C LYS A 70 2.38 10.10 8.63
N HIS A 71 3.09 10.71 9.57
CA HIS A 71 4.50 11.13 9.43
C HIS A 71 5.51 9.98 9.55
N LEU A 72 5.10 8.80 10.02
CA LEU A 72 5.96 7.62 10.23
C LEU A 72 5.80 6.55 9.16
N ILE A 73 4.74 6.62 8.38
CA ILE A 73 4.31 5.56 7.46
C ILE A 73 4.24 6.07 6.01
N ARG A 74 4.35 5.11 5.08
CA ARG A 74 3.98 5.26 3.69
C ARG A 74 2.69 4.50 3.46
N ILE A 75 1.73 5.14 2.81
CA ILE A 75 0.43 4.55 2.44
C ILE A 75 0.36 4.50 0.92
N GLN A 76 0.04 3.35 0.36
CA GLN A 76 -0.19 3.13 -1.07
C GLN A 76 -1.51 2.38 -1.26
N PRO A 77 -2.25 2.60 -2.36
CA PRO A 77 -3.40 1.78 -2.70
C PRO A 77 -2.94 0.38 -3.13
N LEU A 78 -3.65 -0.66 -2.73
CA LEU A 78 -3.43 -2.01 -3.26
C LEU A 78 -4.01 -2.10 -4.67
N LYS A 79 -3.19 -2.47 -5.65
CA LYS A 79 -3.58 -2.70 -7.04
C LYS A 79 -3.61 -4.19 -7.35
N LEU A 80 -4.64 -4.63 -8.05
CA LEU A 80 -4.87 -6.03 -8.42
C LEU A 80 -4.94 -6.14 -9.95
N PRO A 81 -3.80 -6.11 -10.68
CA PRO A 81 -3.81 -6.12 -12.14
C PRO A 81 -4.46 -7.38 -12.73
N TYR A 82 -4.39 -8.52 -12.01
CA TYR A 82 -4.90 -9.81 -12.46
C TYR A 82 -6.16 -10.27 -11.69
N GLY A 83 -6.72 -9.40 -10.84
CA GLY A 83 -7.83 -9.75 -9.94
C GLY A 83 -7.39 -10.34 -8.60
N LEU A 84 -8.33 -10.99 -7.91
CA LEU A 84 -8.05 -11.69 -6.65
C LEU A 84 -7.41 -13.06 -6.96
N PRO A 85 -6.41 -13.49 -6.17
CA PRO A 85 -5.79 -14.80 -6.35
C PRO A 85 -6.78 -15.92 -6.01
N THR A 86 -6.76 -16.98 -6.81
CA THR A 86 -7.45 -18.25 -6.51
C THR A 86 -6.66 -19.03 -5.45
N GLU A 87 -7.29 -20.02 -4.81
CA GLU A 87 -6.65 -20.84 -3.75
C GLU A 87 -5.34 -21.49 -4.21
N GLU A 88 -5.29 -22.01 -5.44
CA GLU A 88 -4.09 -22.58 -6.05
C GLU A 88 -2.96 -21.56 -6.25
N GLU A 89 -3.31 -20.28 -6.46
CA GLU A 89 -2.36 -19.21 -6.77
C GLU A 89 -1.81 -18.52 -5.51
N MET A 90 -2.37 -18.82 -4.33
CA MET A 90 -2.02 -18.14 -3.06
C MET A 90 -0.53 -18.20 -2.74
N SER A 91 0.10 -19.36 -2.95
CA SER A 91 1.53 -19.61 -2.69
C SER A 91 2.46 -18.83 -3.62
N GLU A 92 1.95 -18.42 -4.78
CA GLU A 92 2.71 -17.75 -5.83
C GLU A 92 2.47 -16.23 -5.88
N THR A 93 1.70 -15.70 -4.94
CA THR A 93 1.49 -14.25 -4.85
C THR A 93 2.69 -13.55 -4.21
N PHE A 94 3.00 -12.34 -4.70
CA PHE A 94 3.91 -11.44 -4.01
C PHE A 94 3.50 -9.98 -4.23
N LEU A 95 3.85 -9.14 -3.25
CA LEU A 95 3.56 -7.72 -3.28
C LEU A 95 4.75 -6.94 -3.81
N THR A 96 4.55 -6.16 -4.88
CA THR A 96 5.59 -5.30 -5.45
C THR A 96 5.76 -4.02 -4.62
N SER A 97 6.89 -3.33 -4.82
CA SER A 97 7.17 -2.03 -4.19
C SER A 97 6.16 -0.94 -4.58
N LYS A 98 5.49 -1.10 -5.73
CA LYS A 98 4.45 -0.20 -6.23
C LYS A 98 3.10 -0.41 -5.54
N GLY A 99 2.93 -1.50 -4.78
CA GLY A 99 1.66 -1.87 -4.15
C GLY A 99 0.78 -2.73 -5.05
N GLU A 100 1.36 -3.44 -6.02
CA GLU A 100 0.63 -4.39 -6.88
C GLU A 100 0.78 -5.81 -6.34
N LEU A 101 -0.34 -6.54 -6.25
CA LEU A 101 -0.32 -7.97 -5.96
C LEU A 101 -0.17 -8.73 -7.28
N VAL A 102 0.96 -9.40 -7.46
CA VAL A 102 1.32 -10.12 -8.68
C VAL A 102 1.36 -11.61 -8.42
N ILE A 103 0.89 -12.40 -9.38
CA ILE A 103 0.90 -13.87 -9.34
C ILE A 103 2.07 -14.34 -10.22
N LYS A 104 3.05 -15.03 -9.64
CA LYS A 104 4.31 -15.41 -10.33
C LYS A 104 4.06 -16.24 -11.58
N ARG A 105 3.15 -17.21 -11.57
CA ARG A 105 2.80 -18.06 -12.73
C ARG A 105 2.48 -17.29 -14.00
N ARG A 106 1.92 -16.08 -13.86
CA ARG A 106 1.44 -15.25 -14.97
C ARG A 106 2.53 -14.31 -15.50
N LEU A 107 3.73 -14.33 -14.92
CA LEU A 107 4.86 -13.54 -15.40
C LEU A 107 5.49 -14.23 -16.61
N GLN A 108 5.44 -13.55 -17.76
CA GLN A 108 6.21 -13.92 -18.94
C GLN A 108 7.46 -13.04 -19.03
N PRO A 109 8.58 -13.56 -19.53
CA PRO A 109 9.72 -12.72 -19.90
C PRO A 109 9.26 -11.63 -20.85
N VAL A 110 9.59 -10.38 -20.55
CA VAL A 110 9.29 -9.27 -21.44
C VAL A 110 10.16 -9.43 -22.69
N GLU A 111 9.54 -9.52 -23.86
CA GLU A 111 10.27 -9.48 -25.15
C GLU A 111 11.08 -8.19 -25.21
N GLN A 112 12.40 -8.31 -25.17
CA GLN A 112 13.30 -7.18 -25.30
C GLN A 112 13.23 -6.70 -26.75
N LYS A 113 12.53 -5.58 -27.00
CA LYS A 113 12.64 -4.90 -28.29
C LYS A 113 14.10 -4.50 -28.46
N GLU A 114 14.74 -5.03 -29.50
CA GLU A 114 16.11 -4.67 -29.87
C GLU A 114 16.24 -3.15 -29.86
N ILE A 115 17.11 -2.64 -28.99
CA ILE A 115 17.47 -1.24 -28.97
C ILE A 115 18.29 -1.02 -30.23
N LYS A 116 17.67 -0.48 -31.28
CA LYS A 116 18.39 -0.12 -32.50
C LYS A 116 19.42 0.96 -32.15
N PRO A 117 20.69 0.79 -32.57
CA PRO A 117 21.76 1.76 -32.29
C PRO A 117 21.51 3.11 -32.94
#